data_AF-A0A2T9WLQ0-F1
#
_entry.id   AF-A0A2T9WLQ0-F1
#
_cell.length_a   1.000
_cell.length_b   1.000
_cell.length_c   1.000
_cell.angle_alpha   90.00
_cell.angle_beta   90.00
_cell.angle_gamma   90.00
#
_symmetry.space_group_name_H-M   'P 1'
#
loop_
_entity.id
_entity.type
_entity.pdbx_description
1 polymer ?
#
loop_
_entity_poly.entity_id
_entity_poly.type
_entity_poly.pdbx_seq_one_letter_code
_entity_poly.pdbx_strand_id
1 'polypeptide(L)'
;MCIRKGFYYWVGYICFKLIFRYIYFYIINKFNVYHDKRLIYSRIYKLFIMINKNVLINLERDIEEIERYINKLKNILKEIKRKEEMKKYFHKLYLDGYFDEKEYKRRLTIIEKKIKYLEKSKYLILYDLINLINNSQKIIEFLKNIEGKSEEENKNIQYYEMKINDTVNYISKIYPEIFKKEEIKIGKKFIEASNILFRKKEEKKKKIKVKLKLTEERKINYYQEIKNILIRFSYKIFGGISRRILNSSPKLYFYLKYSLKEAYYNIEPDELLSIIFLFSSIIILISIFISLYLLNIFYLIYGLIAFLSVLGVLVLYFNYKKQSIVEDINRNLPFAIIHMASLADAGIEIKYIIKIIGETEEYGYLSKEFKKIYDRINLGEGLVESLRSVADDTLSKDLKDFLEELILTITSGRKISEFLILYSQQEMIRYNSFLKKVNQVMKTFSDLYVGMVLTIPMIIISVGVMLLSILQQTYNINIQGILEIITYVGLPAINIGFIILFDKLTKE
;
A
#
# COMPACT_ATOMS: atom_id res chain seq x y z
N MET A 1 11.24 -35.18 -31.48
CA MET A 1 10.12 -35.21 -30.51
C MET A 1 10.34 -34.34 -29.26
N CYS A 2 11.58 -33.89 -28.92
CA CYS A 2 11.84 -33.04 -27.74
C CYS A 2 11.72 -31.51 -27.94
N ILE A 3 11.67 -31.00 -29.17
CA ILE A 3 11.50 -29.55 -29.43
C ILE A 3 10.00 -29.14 -29.41
N ARG A 4 9.10 -30.13 -29.43
CA ARG A 4 7.64 -29.97 -29.60
C ARG A 4 6.89 -29.62 -28.28
N LYS A 5 7.52 -29.82 -27.11
CA LYS A 5 6.95 -29.46 -25.80
C LYS A 5 7.42 -28.11 -25.25
N GLY A 6 8.56 -27.59 -25.72
CA GLY A 6 9.16 -26.34 -25.20
C GLY A 6 8.39 -25.08 -25.58
N PHE A 7 7.92 -24.96 -26.82
CA PHE A 7 7.28 -23.72 -27.31
C PHE A 7 5.85 -23.53 -26.77
N TYR A 8 5.09 -24.61 -26.60
CA TYR A 8 3.77 -24.59 -25.95
C TYR A 8 3.86 -24.34 -24.44
N TYR A 9 4.91 -24.86 -23.78
CA TYR A 9 5.21 -24.47 -22.40
C TYR A 9 5.66 -23.01 -22.31
N TRP A 10 6.40 -22.47 -23.28
CA TRP A 10 6.91 -21.10 -23.21
C TRP A 10 5.83 -20.04 -23.45
N VAL A 11 4.96 -20.23 -24.46
CA VAL A 11 3.83 -19.32 -24.75
C VAL A 11 2.72 -19.47 -23.70
N GLY A 12 2.45 -20.72 -23.27
CA GLY A 12 1.55 -21.00 -22.15
C GLY A 12 2.06 -20.43 -20.82
N TYR A 13 3.37 -20.51 -20.54
CA TYR A 13 4.00 -19.94 -19.34
C TYR A 13 4.09 -18.41 -19.38
N ILE A 14 4.21 -17.79 -20.55
CA ILE A 14 4.18 -16.32 -20.69
C ILE A 14 2.74 -15.78 -20.54
N CYS A 15 1.74 -16.42 -21.15
CA CYS A 15 0.33 -16.09 -20.93
C CYS A 15 -0.10 -16.40 -19.49
N PHE A 16 0.32 -17.53 -18.92
CA PHE A 16 0.07 -17.88 -17.51
C PHE A 16 0.80 -16.92 -16.57
N LYS A 17 2.03 -16.50 -16.85
CA LYS A 17 2.76 -15.54 -16.00
C LYS A 17 2.25 -14.11 -16.15
N LEU A 18 1.67 -13.73 -17.30
CA LEU A 18 0.96 -12.46 -17.47
C LEU A 18 -0.41 -12.48 -16.78
N ILE A 19 -1.18 -13.56 -16.94
CA ILE A 19 -2.48 -13.76 -16.28
C ILE A 19 -2.29 -13.93 -14.77
N PHE A 20 -1.28 -14.66 -14.30
CA PHE A 20 -0.96 -14.85 -12.89
C PHE A 20 -0.33 -13.59 -12.29
N ARG A 21 0.41 -12.77 -13.05
CA ARG A 21 0.89 -11.46 -12.59
C ARG A 21 -0.24 -10.42 -12.59
N TYR A 22 -1.22 -10.54 -13.48
CA TYR A 22 -2.44 -9.73 -13.46
C TYR A 22 -3.39 -10.16 -12.34
N ILE A 23 -3.53 -11.47 -12.09
CA ILE A 23 -4.28 -12.06 -10.96
C ILE A 23 -3.54 -11.79 -9.64
N TYR A 24 -2.21 -11.83 -9.58
CA TYR A 24 -1.43 -11.47 -8.40
C TYR A 24 -1.50 -9.97 -8.11
N PHE A 25 -1.53 -9.11 -9.13
CA PHE A 25 -1.77 -7.67 -9.00
C PHE A 25 -3.23 -7.36 -8.64
N TYR A 26 -4.19 -8.13 -9.15
CA TYR A 26 -5.62 -8.05 -8.85
C TYR A 26 -5.94 -8.58 -7.44
N ILE A 27 -5.28 -9.64 -6.99
CA ILE A 27 -5.36 -10.20 -5.63
C ILE A 27 -4.69 -9.24 -4.64
N ILE A 28 -3.50 -8.68 -4.94
CA ILE A 28 -2.84 -7.72 -4.03
C ILE A 28 -3.60 -6.40 -3.90
N ASN A 29 -4.22 -5.89 -4.97
CA ASN A 29 -5.08 -4.70 -4.88
C ASN A 29 -6.44 -4.99 -4.23
N LYS A 30 -6.94 -6.23 -4.26
CA LYS A 30 -8.19 -6.63 -3.62
C LYS A 30 -8.01 -7.05 -2.14
N PHE A 31 -6.81 -7.44 -1.72
CA PHE A 31 -6.51 -7.87 -0.34
C PHE A 31 -6.07 -6.75 0.61
N ASN A 32 -6.11 -5.48 0.18
CA ASN A 32 -5.85 -4.35 1.09
C ASN A 32 -7.09 -3.87 1.85
N VAL A 33 -8.19 -4.60 1.78
CA VAL A 33 -9.43 -4.27 2.49
C VAL A 33 -10.09 -5.58 2.92
N TYR A 34 -9.90 -5.99 4.18
CA TYR A 34 -10.91 -6.67 5.01
C TYR A 34 -10.36 -6.81 6.43
N HIS A 35 -10.90 -5.98 7.33
CA HIS A 35 -10.73 -6.10 8.77
C HIS A 35 -11.69 -7.19 9.27
N ASP A 36 -11.18 -8.37 9.62
CA ASP A 36 -11.94 -9.39 10.36
C ASP A 36 -11.40 -9.50 11.79
N LYS A 37 -12.15 -8.98 12.77
CA LYS A 37 -11.66 -8.61 14.13
C LYS A 37 -11.15 -9.79 14.97
N ARG A 38 -11.43 -11.05 14.63
CA ARG A 38 -10.88 -12.23 15.35
C ARG A 38 -9.62 -12.82 14.71
N LEU A 39 -9.51 -12.77 13.38
CA LEU A 39 -8.26 -13.02 12.66
C LEU A 39 -7.24 -11.92 12.92
N ILE A 40 -7.71 -10.70 13.22
CA ILE A 40 -6.90 -9.57 13.66
C ILE A 40 -6.30 -9.81 15.04
N TYR A 41 -6.95 -10.42 16.03
CA TYR A 41 -6.26 -10.69 17.30
C TYR A 41 -5.18 -11.76 17.15
N SER A 42 -5.40 -12.82 16.35
CA SER A 42 -4.37 -13.85 16.09
C SER A 42 -3.26 -13.35 15.15
N ARG A 43 -3.58 -12.54 14.14
CA ARG A 43 -2.60 -11.90 13.26
C ARG A 43 -1.95 -10.68 13.88
N ILE A 44 -2.60 -9.93 14.77
CA ILE A 44 -1.95 -8.92 15.61
C ILE A 44 -1.08 -9.64 16.60
N TYR A 45 -1.48 -10.74 17.25
CA TYR A 45 -0.58 -11.49 18.14
C TYR A 45 0.60 -12.09 17.37
N LYS A 46 0.40 -12.64 16.16
CA LYS A 46 1.50 -13.06 15.25
C LYS A 46 2.29 -11.90 14.65
N LEU A 47 1.67 -10.76 14.34
CA LEU A 47 2.34 -9.53 13.92
C LEU A 47 3.08 -8.91 15.10
N PHE A 48 2.61 -9.07 16.33
CA PHE A 48 3.19 -8.54 17.56
C PHE A 48 4.35 -9.43 18.00
N ILE A 49 4.27 -10.74 17.76
CA ILE A 49 5.40 -11.68 17.81
C ILE A 49 6.40 -11.42 16.66
N MET A 50 5.95 -11.15 15.43
CA MET A 50 6.82 -10.76 14.30
C MET A 50 7.45 -9.38 14.48
N ILE A 51 6.72 -8.43 15.07
CA ILE A 51 7.17 -7.09 15.43
C ILE A 51 8.15 -7.25 16.59
N ASN A 52 7.91 -8.09 17.60
CA ASN A 52 8.90 -8.37 18.65
C ASN A 52 10.18 -8.95 18.05
N LYS A 53 10.10 -9.91 17.12
CA LYS A 53 11.30 -10.47 16.47
C LYS A 53 12.03 -9.44 15.61
N ASN A 54 11.31 -8.65 14.81
CA ASN A 54 11.91 -7.59 13.98
C ASN A 54 12.41 -6.39 14.80
N VAL A 55 11.78 -6.06 15.92
CA VAL A 55 12.20 -5.00 16.84
C VAL A 55 13.42 -5.46 17.63
N LEU A 56 13.47 -6.71 18.08
CA LEU A 56 14.68 -7.32 18.66
C LEU A 56 15.83 -7.36 17.65
N ILE A 57 15.58 -7.76 16.39
CA ILE A 57 16.59 -7.75 15.31
C ILE A 57 17.06 -6.31 15.01
N ASN A 58 16.14 -5.34 15.00
CA ASN A 58 16.50 -3.93 14.81
C ASN A 58 17.31 -3.40 16.01
N LEU A 59 16.97 -3.79 17.23
CA LEU A 59 17.69 -3.40 18.45
C LEU A 59 19.08 -4.04 18.50
N GLU A 60 19.20 -5.30 18.08
CA GLU A 60 20.47 -6.01 17.91
C GLU A 60 21.37 -5.28 16.91
N ARG A 61 20.81 -4.90 15.74
CA ARG A 61 21.53 -4.11 14.74
C ARG A 61 21.93 -2.72 15.27
N ASP A 62 21.05 -2.07 16.03
CA ASP A 62 21.34 -0.77 16.64
C ASP A 62 22.50 -0.89 17.65
N ILE A 63 22.57 -2.00 18.40
CA ILE A 63 23.66 -2.28 19.33
C ILE A 63 24.98 -2.55 18.59
N GLU A 64 24.95 -3.31 17.49
CA GLU A 64 26.12 -3.47 16.62
C GLU A 64 26.60 -2.14 16.02
N GLU A 65 25.67 -1.24 15.67
CA GLU A 65 26.01 0.10 15.20
C GLU A 65 26.61 0.95 16.32
N ILE A 66 26.05 0.89 17.53
CA ILE A 66 26.60 1.56 18.72
C ILE A 66 28.04 1.11 18.95
N GLU A 67 28.32 -0.20 18.95
CA GLU A 67 29.68 -0.74 19.10
C GLU A 67 30.63 -0.24 18.00
N ARG A 68 30.16 -0.21 16.74
CA ARG A 68 30.93 0.33 15.62
C ARG A 68 31.27 1.81 15.82
N TYR A 69 30.32 2.62 16.28
CA TYR A 69 30.57 4.04 16.57
C TYR A 69 31.51 4.23 17.75
N ILE A 70 31.40 3.43 18.81
CA ILE A 70 32.35 3.45 19.95
C ILE A 70 33.77 3.13 19.47
N ASN A 71 33.94 2.10 18.64
CA ASN A 71 35.24 1.72 18.12
C ASN A 71 35.85 2.81 17.22
N LYS A 72 35.04 3.46 16.38
CA LYS A 72 35.45 4.65 15.62
C LYS A 72 35.87 5.79 16.54
N LEU A 73 35.10 6.05 17.60
CA LEU A 73 35.40 7.10 18.58
C LEU A 73 36.71 6.83 19.32
N LYS A 74 36.96 5.59 19.75
CA LYS A 74 38.23 5.14 20.36
C LYS A 74 39.41 5.39 19.44
N ASN A 75 39.28 5.07 18.16
CA ASN A 75 40.34 5.29 17.17
C ASN A 75 40.63 6.77 16.97
N ILE A 76 39.60 7.61 16.85
CA ILE A 76 39.76 9.06 16.71
C ILE A 76 40.44 9.66 17.95
N LEU A 77 40.02 9.25 19.15
CA LEU A 77 40.65 9.69 20.39
C LEU A 77 42.13 9.30 20.46
N LYS A 78 42.46 8.08 20.06
CA LYS A 78 43.86 7.60 19.98
C LYS A 78 44.68 8.40 18.98
N GLU A 79 44.10 8.75 17.82
CA GLU A 79 44.76 9.60 16.83
C GLU A 79 44.97 11.02 17.31
N ILE A 80 43.98 11.62 17.97
CA ILE A 80 44.12 12.96 18.58
C ILE A 80 45.26 12.95 19.58
N LYS A 81 45.28 11.98 20.51
CA LYS A 81 46.35 11.86 21.52
C LYS A 81 47.73 11.72 20.88
N ARG A 82 47.88 10.86 19.86
CA ARG A 82 49.14 10.73 19.11
C ARG A 82 49.57 12.04 18.45
N LYS A 83 48.63 12.82 17.91
CA LYS A 83 48.93 14.10 17.28
C LYS A 83 49.30 15.19 18.29
N GLU A 84 48.70 15.16 19.48
CA GLU A 84 49.11 16.02 20.60
C GLU A 84 50.50 15.67 21.14
N GLU A 85 50.83 14.38 21.27
CA GLU A 85 52.18 13.93 21.65
C GLU A 85 53.21 14.36 20.60
N MET A 86 52.88 14.21 19.32
CA MET A 86 53.72 14.69 18.22
C MET A 86 53.90 16.22 18.25
N LYS A 87 52.85 16.97 18.62
CA LYS A 87 52.92 18.42 18.85
C LYS A 87 53.91 18.76 19.97
N LYS A 88 53.86 18.05 21.10
CA LYS A 88 54.79 18.22 22.23
C LYS A 88 56.23 17.86 21.85
N TYR A 89 56.43 16.77 21.10
CA TYR A 89 57.73 16.35 20.61
C TYR A 89 58.36 17.38 19.66
N PHE A 90 57.58 17.92 18.72
CA PHE A 90 58.08 18.98 17.84
C PHE A 90 58.39 20.27 18.58
N HIS A 91 57.66 20.60 19.64
CA HIS A 91 57.99 21.73 20.51
C HIS A 91 59.33 21.51 21.23
N LYS A 92 59.60 20.30 21.73
CA LYS A 92 60.88 19.96 22.35
C LYS A 92 62.05 20.07 21.36
N LEU A 93 61.91 19.51 20.16
CA LEU A 93 62.94 19.61 19.10
C LEU A 93 63.23 21.06 18.68
N TYR A 94 62.22 21.94 18.71
CA TYR A 94 62.42 23.37 18.48
C TYR A 94 63.25 24.01 19.61
N LEU A 95 62.95 23.69 20.87
CA LEU A 95 63.72 24.18 22.02
C LEU A 95 65.17 23.65 22.01
N ASP A 96 65.39 22.43 21.53
CA ASP A 96 66.71 21.81 21.38
C ASP A 96 67.49 22.32 20.15
N GLY A 97 66.94 23.29 19.39
CA GLY A 97 67.62 23.97 18.28
C GLY A 97 67.58 23.26 16.92
N TYR A 98 66.80 22.19 16.78
CA TYR A 98 66.73 21.42 15.52
C TYR A 98 65.86 22.05 14.43
N PHE A 99 65.08 23.09 14.74
CA PHE A 99 64.18 23.76 13.78
C PHE A 99 64.26 25.28 13.86
N ASP A 100 64.24 25.94 12.70
CA ASP A 100 63.99 27.38 12.61
C ASP A 100 62.52 27.71 12.92
N GLU A 101 62.25 28.90 13.49
CA GLU A 101 60.92 29.33 13.92
C GLU A 101 59.85 29.20 12.81
N LYS A 102 60.24 29.51 11.56
CA LYS A 102 59.36 29.41 10.39
C LYS A 102 58.98 27.96 10.07
N GLU A 103 59.91 27.02 10.20
CA GLU A 103 59.66 25.60 9.95
C GLU A 103 58.84 24.98 11.09
N TYR A 104 59.14 25.33 12.33
CA TYR A 104 58.36 24.95 13.51
C TYR A 104 56.90 25.38 13.37
N LYS A 105 56.63 26.66 13.08
CA LYS A 105 55.26 27.18 12.89
C LYS A 105 54.51 26.47 11.77
N ARG A 106 55.17 26.16 10.64
CA ARG A 106 54.55 25.45 9.52
C ARG A 106 54.11 24.03 9.92
N ARG A 107 55.00 23.28 10.58
CA ARG A 107 54.70 21.91 11.04
C ARG A 107 53.62 21.89 12.12
N LEU A 108 53.65 22.84 13.05
CA LEU A 108 52.63 23.01 14.09
C LEU A 108 51.24 23.25 13.47
N THR A 109 51.15 24.16 12.50
CA THR A 109 49.88 24.54 11.85
C THR A 109 49.21 23.34 11.15
N ILE A 110 50.00 22.47 10.52
CA ILE A 110 49.49 21.27 9.84
C ILE A 110 48.88 20.29 10.86
N ILE A 111 49.58 20.09 11.99
CA ILE A 111 49.10 19.22 13.06
C ILE A 111 47.83 19.78 13.69
N GLU A 112 47.80 21.08 13.98
CA GLU A 112 46.63 21.74 14.57
C GLU A 112 45.41 21.69 13.65
N LYS A 113 45.58 21.90 12.33
CA LYS A 113 44.49 21.72 11.36
C LYS A 113 43.95 20.29 11.39
N LYS A 114 44.83 19.30 11.51
CA LYS A 114 44.43 17.88 11.54
C LYS A 114 43.76 17.50 12.85
N ILE A 115 44.25 17.99 13.99
CA ILE A 115 43.59 17.84 15.30
C ILE A 115 42.18 18.45 15.24
N LYS A 116 42.04 19.68 14.74
CA LYS A 116 40.74 20.36 14.61
C LYS A 116 39.75 19.60 13.73
N TYR A 117 40.23 18.96 12.65
CA TYR A 117 39.40 18.09 11.81
C TYR A 117 38.95 16.84 12.57
N LEU A 118 39.86 16.17 13.28
CA LEU A 118 39.56 14.98 14.08
C LEU A 118 38.57 15.31 15.20
N GLU A 119 38.73 16.45 15.88
CA GLU A 119 37.78 16.95 16.87
C GLU A 119 36.39 17.18 16.28
N LYS A 120 36.29 17.77 15.09
CA LYS A 120 35.00 17.94 14.42
C LYS A 120 34.33 16.61 14.10
N SER A 121 35.11 15.62 13.65
CA SER A 121 34.59 14.28 13.37
C SER A 121 34.15 13.53 14.64
N LYS A 122 34.88 13.71 15.75
CA LYS A 122 34.56 13.20 17.09
C LYS A 122 33.16 13.63 17.52
N TYR A 123 32.85 14.94 17.44
CA TYR A 123 31.54 15.46 17.85
C TYR A 123 30.38 14.97 16.98
N LEU A 124 30.60 14.77 15.68
CA LEU A 124 29.57 14.23 14.77
C LEU A 124 29.21 12.79 15.15
N ILE A 125 30.22 11.95 15.36
CA ILE A 125 30.02 10.56 15.78
C ILE A 125 29.32 10.49 17.13
N LEU A 126 29.70 11.37 18.05
CA LEU A 126 29.08 11.44 19.38
C LEU A 126 27.60 11.81 19.31
N TYR A 127 27.22 12.73 18.42
CA TYR A 127 25.82 13.10 18.20
C TYR A 127 24.99 11.94 17.63
N ASP A 128 25.49 11.27 16.60
CA ASP A 128 24.81 10.11 16.01
C ASP A 128 24.65 8.98 17.03
N LEU A 129 25.69 8.76 17.84
CA LEU A 129 25.71 7.76 18.89
C LEU A 129 24.72 8.07 20.03
N ILE A 130 24.63 9.32 20.50
CA ILE A 130 23.65 9.72 21.54
C ILE A 130 22.22 9.55 21.04
N ASN A 131 21.93 9.90 19.78
CA ASN A 131 20.60 9.71 19.20
C ASN A 131 20.23 8.22 19.08
N LEU A 132 21.18 7.38 18.66
CA LEU A 132 20.98 5.93 18.63
C LEU A 132 20.68 5.38 20.02
N ILE A 133 21.48 5.74 21.03
CA ILE A 133 21.25 5.33 22.44
C ILE A 133 19.87 5.75 22.92
N ASN A 134 19.47 7.01 22.74
CA ASN A 134 18.18 7.52 23.20
C ASN A 134 17.00 6.78 22.54
N ASN A 135 17.14 6.45 21.24
CA ASN A 135 16.12 5.68 20.53
C ASN A 135 16.07 4.24 21.04
N SER A 136 17.22 3.58 21.21
CA SER A 136 17.29 2.21 21.73
C SER A 136 16.76 2.11 23.17
N GLN A 137 17.01 3.10 24.03
CA GLN A 137 16.44 3.15 25.39
C GLN A 137 14.91 3.22 25.38
N LYS A 138 14.32 4.10 24.55
CA LYS A 138 12.86 4.18 24.40
C LYS A 138 12.26 2.86 23.91
N ILE A 139 12.94 2.17 22.99
CA ILE A 139 12.50 0.87 22.49
C ILE A 139 12.58 -0.19 23.61
N ILE A 140 13.64 -0.21 24.42
CA ILE A 140 13.77 -1.13 25.55
C ILE A 140 12.67 -0.88 26.59
N GLU A 141 12.38 0.37 26.92
CA GLU A 141 11.31 0.74 27.86
C GLU A 141 9.93 0.32 27.35
N PHE A 142 9.66 0.55 26.06
CA PHE A 142 8.47 0.03 25.39
C PHE A 142 8.39 -1.50 25.47
N LEU A 143 9.49 -2.19 25.16
CA LEU A 143 9.55 -3.65 25.23
C LEU A 143 9.29 -4.14 26.65
N LYS A 144 9.85 -3.50 27.69
CA LYS A 144 9.62 -3.90 29.10
C LYS A 144 8.15 -3.88 29.51
N ASN A 145 7.36 -2.93 29.02
CA ASN A 145 5.95 -2.76 29.40
C ASN A 145 4.98 -3.76 28.74
N ILE A 146 5.47 -4.66 27.89
CA ILE A 146 4.67 -5.70 27.23
C ILE A 146 4.51 -6.95 28.13
N GLU A 147 3.29 -7.45 28.31
CA GLU A 147 2.98 -8.70 29.02
C GLU A 147 3.04 -9.95 28.10
N GLY A 148 3.39 -11.12 28.67
CA GLY A 148 3.36 -12.42 27.95
C GLY A 148 4.62 -12.82 27.16
N LYS A 149 5.81 -12.32 27.54
CA LYS A 149 7.11 -12.63 26.89
C LYS A 149 7.66 -13.99 27.27
N SER A 150 8.44 -14.61 26.37
CA SER A 150 9.22 -15.80 26.72
C SER A 150 10.39 -15.47 27.65
N GLU A 151 10.89 -16.46 28.41
CA GLU A 151 12.07 -16.27 29.27
C GLU A 151 13.32 -15.84 28.47
N GLU A 152 13.44 -16.30 27.23
CA GLU A 152 14.57 -15.98 26.34
C GLU A 152 14.51 -14.53 25.83
N GLU A 153 13.32 -14.02 25.53
CA GLU A 153 13.12 -12.62 25.15
C GLU A 153 13.45 -11.66 26.32
N ASN A 154 13.09 -12.03 27.54
CA ASN A 154 13.43 -11.25 28.73
C ASN A 154 14.95 -11.21 28.97
N LYS A 155 15.66 -12.32 28.78
CA LYS A 155 17.13 -12.37 28.88
C LYS A 155 17.81 -11.48 27.83
N ASN A 156 17.33 -11.50 26.58
CA ASN A 156 17.89 -10.66 25.52
C ASN A 156 17.68 -9.17 25.78
N ILE A 157 16.48 -8.77 26.22
CA ILE A 157 16.19 -7.37 26.58
C ILE A 157 17.12 -6.89 27.71
N GLN A 158 17.32 -7.71 28.75
CA GLN A 158 18.25 -7.40 29.84
C GLN A 158 19.70 -7.26 29.37
N TYR A 159 20.16 -8.15 28.49
CA TYR A 159 21.50 -8.08 27.91
C TYR A 159 21.72 -6.80 27.10
N TYR A 160 20.74 -6.41 26.29
CA TYR A 160 20.78 -5.21 25.48
C TYR A 160 20.77 -3.93 26.31
N GLU A 161 19.97 -3.91 27.38
CA GLU A 161 19.97 -2.82 28.36
C GLU A 161 21.34 -2.68 29.05
N MET A 162 21.95 -3.79 29.48
CA MET A 162 23.27 -3.79 30.09
C MET A 162 24.32 -3.18 29.15
N LYS A 163 24.36 -3.59 27.87
CA LYS A 163 25.29 -3.03 26.88
C LYS A 163 25.12 -1.53 26.64
N ILE A 164 23.88 -1.06 26.61
CA ILE A 164 23.59 0.38 26.45
C ILE A 164 24.04 1.14 27.70
N ASN A 165 23.79 0.62 28.89
CA ASN A 165 24.22 1.25 30.14
C ASN A 165 25.75 1.28 30.28
N ASP A 166 26.45 0.21 29.89
CA ASP A 166 27.92 0.18 29.83
C ASP A 166 28.47 1.23 28.86
N THR A 167 27.79 1.40 27.72
CA THR A 167 28.13 2.42 26.73
C THR A 167 27.92 3.83 27.29
N VAL A 168 26.79 4.09 27.95
CA VAL A 168 26.50 5.37 28.59
C VAL A 168 27.54 5.67 29.67
N ASN A 169 27.90 4.69 30.50
CA ASN A 169 28.93 4.80 31.53
C ASN A 169 30.32 5.09 30.94
N TYR A 170 30.65 4.47 29.80
CA TYR A 170 31.89 4.74 29.09
C TYR A 170 31.95 6.19 28.57
N ILE A 171 30.86 6.68 27.99
CA ILE A 171 30.79 8.06 27.45
C ILE A 171 30.80 9.08 28.58
N SER A 172 30.06 8.84 29.67
CA SER A 172 29.99 9.75 30.81
C SER A 172 31.35 9.90 31.50
N LYS A 173 32.15 8.82 31.55
CA LYS A 173 33.52 8.85 32.07
C LYS A 173 34.50 9.64 31.20
N ILE A 174 34.33 9.60 29.87
CA ILE A 174 35.24 10.28 28.93
C ILE A 174 34.82 11.73 28.68
N TYR A 175 33.53 12.01 28.71
CA TYR A 175 32.95 13.32 28.42
C TYR A 175 31.99 13.77 29.53
N PRO A 176 32.50 14.04 30.73
CA PRO A 176 31.66 14.45 31.86
C PRO A 176 30.91 15.77 31.58
N GLU A 177 31.43 16.64 30.72
CA GLU A 177 30.80 17.91 30.33
C GLU A 177 29.49 17.75 29.54
N ILE A 178 29.28 16.60 28.91
CA ILE A 178 28.03 16.31 28.16
C ILE A 178 26.89 15.94 29.11
N PHE A 179 27.23 15.41 30.29
CA PHE A 179 26.28 14.92 31.29
C PHE A 179 26.23 15.79 32.56
N LYS A 180 27.16 16.74 32.73
CA LYS A 180 27.11 17.78 33.77
C LYS A 180 26.21 18.94 33.31
N LYS A 181 24.93 18.80 33.64
CA LYS A 181 23.90 19.84 33.89
C LYS A 181 24.02 21.21 33.18
N GLU A 182 22.93 21.53 32.48
CA GLU A 182 22.38 22.82 32.01
C GLU A 182 22.56 23.19 30.52
N GLU A 183 21.45 23.00 29.80
CA GLU A 183 21.17 23.01 28.37
C GLU A 183 21.49 24.29 27.56
N ILE A 184 22.10 25.34 28.11
CA ILE A 184 21.81 26.70 27.57
C ILE A 184 22.91 27.37 26.73
N LYS A 185 24.19 26.94 26.74
CA LYS A 185 25.27 27.67 26.02
C LYS A 185 25.83 27.05 24.73
N ILE A 186 25.50 25.80 24.40
CA ILE A 186 25.98 25.15 23.15
C ILE A 186 25.08 25.50 21.95
N GLY A 187 23.83 25.94 22.20
CA GLY A 187 22.81 26.21 21.19
C GLY A 187 23.27 27.09 20.02
N LYS A 188 24.00 28.20 20.24
CA LYS A 188 24.26 29.16 19.15
C LYS A 188 25.19 28.64 18.04
N LYS A 189 26.28 27.94 18.36
CA LYS A 189 27.18 27.35 17.33
C LYS A 189 26.65 26.03 16.76
N PHE A 190 25.87 25.28 17.54
CA PHE A 190 25.25 24.02 17.11
C PHE A 190 24.04 24.26 16.19
N ILE A 191 23.26 25.33 16.44
CA ILE A 191 22.11 25.73 15.61
C ILE A 191 22.56 26.27 14.24
N GLU A 192 23.66 27.02 14.15
CA GLU A 192 24.19 27.47 12.86
C GLU A 192 24.68 26.30 11.99
N ALA A 193 25.37 25.32 12.58
CA ALA A 193 25.83 24.14 11.87
C ALA A 193 24.68 23.17 11.52
N SER A 194 23.68 23.05 12.41
CA SER A 194 22.51 22.19 12.18
C SER A 194 21.57 22.78 11.13
N ASN A 195 21.37 24.11 11.07
CA ASN A 195 20.53 24.76 10.06
C ASN A 195 21.09 24.61 8.62
N ILE A 196 22.42 24.68 8.45
CA ILE A 196 23.07 24.45 7.15
C ILE A 196 22.94 22.98 6.71
N LEU A 197 22.98 22.04 7.66
CA LEU A 197 22.85 20.61 7.38
C LEU A 197 21.38 20.17 7.22
N PHE A 198 20.43 20.77 7.95
CA PHE A 198 18.99 20.56 7.78
C PHE A 198 18.55 20.98 6.38
N ARG A 199 19.00 22.15 5.88
CA ARG A 199 18.78 22.56 4.48
C ARG A 199 19.31 21.53 3.48
N LYS A 200 20.52 20.98 3.66
CA LYS A 200 21.08 19.96 2.76
C LYS A 200 20.38 18.58 2.85
N LYS A 201 19.88 18.19 4.03
CA LYS A 201 19.11 16.94 4.23
C LYS A 201 17.69 17.07 3.68
N GLU A 202 17.04 18.22 3.84
CA GLU A 202 15.75 18.53 3.23
C GLU A 202 15.85 18.63 1.71
N GLU A 203 16.91 19.25 1.17
CA GLU A 203 17.17 19.26 -0.27
C GLU A 203 17.39 17.84 -0.83
N LYS A 204 18.10 16.96 -0.11
CA LYS A 204 18.25 15.55 -0.50
C LYS A 204 16.92 14.78 -0.42
N LYS A 205 16.13 14.96 0.65
CA LYS A 205 14.79 14.34 0.76
C LYS A 205 13.83 14.86 -0.31
N LYS A 206 13.84 16.17 -0.61
CA LYS A 206 13.09 16.78 -1.72
C LYS A 206 13.55 16.21 -3.07
N LYS A 207 14.86 16.12 -3.33
CA LYS A 207 15.41 15.52 -4.56
C LYS A 207 15.04 14.04 -4.72
N ILE A 208 15.00 13.25 -3.64
CA ILE A 208 14.59 11.84 -3.66
C ILE A 208 13.08 11.71 -3.90
N LYS A 209 12.25 12.52 -3.23
CA LYS A 209 10.79 12.53 -3.41
C LYS A 209 10.41 12.99 -4.82
N VAL A 210 11.13 13.97 -5.38
CA VAL A 210 11.01 14.42 -6.77
C VAL A 210 11.46 13.33 -7.74
N LYS A 211 12.59 12.62 -7.49
CA LYS A 211 13.00 11.48 -8.32
C LYS A 211 11.98 10.34 -8.32
N LEU A 212 11.37 10.02 -7.18
CA LEU A 212 10.34 8.98 -7.07
C LEU A 212 9.07 9.39 -7.85
N LYS A 213 8.58 10.63 -7.67
CA LYS A 213 7.45 11.17 -8.46
C LYS A 213 7.75 11.17 -9.96
N LEU A 214 8.93 11.64 -10.38
CA LEU A 214 9.37 11.62 -11.78
C LEU A 214 9.46 10.19 -12.35
N THR A 215 9.76 9.19 -11.52
CA THR A 215 9.83 7.79 -11.96
C THR A 215 8.43 7.17 -12.12
N GLU A 216 7.49 7.54 -11.25
CA GLU A 216 6.07 7.14 -11.39
C GLU A 216 5.39 7.85 -12.56
N GLU A 217 5.60 9.15 -12.74
CA GLU A 217 5.14 9.92 -13.91
C GLU A 217 5.70 9.35 -15.22
N ARG A 218 6.99 8.97 -15.26
CA ARG A 218 7.58 8.31 -16.44
C ARG A 218 6.94 6.95 -16.75
N LYS A 219 6.61 6.15 -15.73
CA LYS A 219 5.90 4.88 -15.93
C LYS A 219 4.50 5.12 -16.48
N ILE A 220 3.76 6.08 -15.92
CA ILE A 220 2.41 6.45 -16.38
C ILE A 220 2.46 6.93 -17.84
N ASN A 221 3.41 7.82 -18.18
CA ASN A 221 3.59 8.30 -19.56
C ASN A 221 3.92 7.17 -20.54
N TYR A 222 4.81 6.24 -20.18
CA TYR A 222 5.15 5.10 -21.04
C TYR A 222 3.94 4.19 -21.31
N TYR A 223 3.12 3.90 -20.30
CA TYR A 223 1.89 3.13 -20.50
C TYR A 223 0.86 3.88 -21.36
N GLN A 224 0.73 5.20 -21.20
CA GLN A 224 -0.13 6.03 -22.03
C GLN A 224 0.35 6.07 -23.49
N GLU A 225 1.65 6.16 -23.73
CA GLU A 225 2.24 6.10 -25.07
C GLU A 225 1.95 4.76 -25.76
N ILE A 226 2.19 3.63 -25.10
CA ILE A 226 1.87 2.30 -25.66
C ILE A 226 0.37 2.17 -25.95
N LYS A 227 -0.48 2.61 -25.03
CA LYS A 227 -1.94 2.61 -25.21
C LYS A 227 -2.32 3.41 -26.45
N ASN A 228 -1.77 4.62 -26.62
CA ASN A 228 -2.08 5.50 -27.74
C ASN A 228 -1.57 4.94 -29.07
N ILE A 229 -0.39 4.31 -29.09
CA ILE A 229 0.13 3.61 -30.27
C ILE A 229 -0.81 2.48 -30.66
N LEU A 230 -1.28 1.68 -29.69
CA LEU A 230 -2.21 0.58 -29.94
C LEU A 230 -3.54 1.08 -30.50
N ILE A 231 -4.11 2.15 -29.92
CA ILE A 231 -5.35 2.77 -30.40
C ILE A 231 -5.19 3.26 -31.84
N ARG A 232 -4.10 3.98 -32.15
CA ARG A 232 -3.85 4.49 -33.51
C ARG A 232 -3.68 3.36 -34.51
N PHE A 233 -2.95 2.31 -34.13
CA PHE A 233 -2.73 1.15 -34.99
C PHE A 233 -4.02 0.37 -35.25
N SER A 234 -4.81 0.10 -34.19
CA SER A 234 -6.09 -0.60 -34.32
C SER A 234 -7.08 0.21 -35.16
N TYR A 235 -7.18 1.51 -34.93
CA TYR A 235 -8.03 2.41 -35.68
C TYR A 235 -7.62 2.53 -37.15
N LYS A 236 -6.32 2.54 -37.45
CA LYS A 236 -5.83 2.56 -38.84
C LYS A 236 -6.28 1.33 -39.64
N ILE A 237 -6.35 0.16 -38.99
CA ILE A 237 -6.71 -1.11 -39.65
C ILE A 237 -8.23 -1.29 -39.69
N PHE A 238 -8.91 -1.05 -38.56
CA PHE A 238 -10.32 -1.41 -38.39
C PHE A 238 -11.28 -0.20 -38.32
N GLY A 239 -10.78 1.04 -38.24
CA GLY A 239 -11.60 2.23 -38.02
C GLY A 239 -12.70 2.43 -39.05
N GLY A 240 -12.44 2.11 -40.32
CA GLY A 240 -13.46 2.15 -41.38
C GLY A 240 -14.61 1.16 -41.16
N ILE A 241 -14.31 -0.04 -40.65
CA ILE A 241 -15.31 -1.07 -40.34
C ILE A 241 -16.08 -0.70 -39.08
N SER A 242 -15.34 -0.31 -38.02
CA SER A 242 -15.90 0.14 -36.74
C SER A 242 -16.90 1.29 -36.93
N ARG A 243 -16.57 2.29 -37.75
CA ARG A 243 -17.43 3.44 -38.03
C ARG A 243 -18.67 3.06 -38.84
N ARG A 244 -18.55 2.17 -39.83
CA ARG A 244 -19.71 1.66 -40.57
C ARG A 244 -20.69 0.95 -39.63
N ILE A 245 -20.19 0.06 -38.77
CA ILE A 245 -21.02 -0.70 -37.83
C ILE A 245 -21.73 0.22 -36.85
N LEU A 246 -21.03 1.20 -36.29
CA LEU A 246 -21.62 2.19 -35.38
C LEU A 246 -22.66 3.08 -36.05
N ASN A 247 -22.40 3.51 -37.29
CA ASN A 247 -23.37 4.29 -38.06
C ASN A 247 -24.62 3.47 -38.40
N SER A 248 -24.45 2.17 -38.70
CA SER A 248 -25.57 1.25 -38.93
C SER A 248 -26.36 0.93 -37.65
N SER A 249 -25.74 1.06 -36.47
CA SER A 249 -26.37 0.78 -35.17
C SER A 249 -26.27 1.98 -34.20
N PRO A 250 -27.11 3.02 -34.38
CA PRO A 250 -27.07 4.22 -33.53
C PRO A 250 -27.20 3.91 -32.03
N LYS A 251 -28.05 2.93 -31.67
CA LYS A 251 -28.22 2.47 -30.28
C LYS A 251 -26.90 1.98 -29.66
N LEU A 252 -26.09 1.25 -30.41
CA LEU A 252 -24.81 0.72 -29.95
C LEU A 252 -23.80 1.86 -29.72
N TYR A 253 -23.78 2.85 -30.61
CA TYR A 253 -22.93 4.03 -30.47
C TYR A 253 -23.23 4.77 -29.17
N PHE A 254 -24.50 5.09 -28.90
CA PHE A 254 -24.88 5.77 -27.67
C PHE A 254 -24.60 4.93 -26.43
N TYR A 255 -24.86 3.62 -26.45
CA TYR A 255 -24.56 2.74 -25.33
C TYR A 255 -23.06 2.71 -24.97
N LEU A 256 -22.19 2.57 -25.98
CA LEU A 256 -20.74 2.55 -25.79
C LEU A 256 -20.22 3.92 -25.35
N LYS A 257 -20.71 5.00 -25.97
CA LYS A 257 -20.34 6.38 -25.60
C LYS A 257 -20.67 6.66 -24.12
N TYR A 258 -21.88 6.30 -23.71
CA TYR A 258 -22.34 6.48 -22.34
C TYR A 258 -21.52 5.62 -21.36
N SER A 259 -21.31 4.35 -21.68
CA SER A 259 -20.53 3.43 -20.84
C SER A 259 -19.05 3.83 -20.70
N LEU A 260 -18.46 4.42 -21.74
CA LEU A 260 -17.08 4.93 -21.71
C LEU A 260 -16.96 6.20 -20.86
N LYS A 261 -17.92 7.13 -20.99
CA LYS A 261 -18.02 8.34 -20.18
C LYS A 261 -18.10 7.98 -18.69
N GLU A 262 -19.01 7.06 -18.36
CA GLU A 262 -19.21 6.55 -16.99
C GLU A 262 -17.97 5.85 -16.43
N ALA A 263 -17.23 5.12 -17.27
CA ALA A 263 -16.02 4.41 -16.86
C ALA A 263 -14.75 5.29 -16.83
N TYR A 264 -14.87 6.61 -17.04
CA TYR A 264 -13.76 7.56 -17.10
C TYR A 264 -12.72 7.23 -18.19
N TYR A 265 -13.16 6.63 -19.30
CA TYR A 265 -12.30 6.37 -20.46
C TYR A 265 -12.48 7.44 -21.52
N ASN A 266 -11.43 8.25 -21.74
CA ASN A 266 -11.35 9.22 -22.84
C ASN A 266 -10.97 8.50 -24.15
N ILE A 267 -11.87 7.70 -24.69
CA ILE A 267 -11.70 6.95 -25.95
C ILE A 267 -13.01 7.09 -26.74
N GLU A 268 -12.94 7.25 -28.07
CA GLU A 268 -14.16 7.27 -28.89
C GLU A 268 -14.74 5.86 -29.09
N PRO A 269 -16.07 5.68 -29.23
CA PRO A 269 -16.68 4.36 -29.40
C PRO A 269 -16.12 3.56 -30.59
N ASP A 270 -15.75 4.23 -31.68
CA ASP A 270 -15.14 3.61 -32.87
C ASP A 270 -13.69 3.16 -32.62
N GLU A 271 -12.94 3.89 -31.80
CA GLU A 271 -11.60 3.47 -31.35
C GLU A 271 -11.67 2.21 -30.47
N LEU A 272 -12.63 2.15 -29.54
CA LEU A 272 -12.85 0.96 -28.70
C LEU A 272 -13.19 -0.27 -29.55
N LEU A 273 -14.13 -0.14 -30.49
CA LEU A 273 -14.49 -1.24 -31.39
C LEU A 273 -13.32 -1.68 -32.27
N SER A 274 -12.49 -0.73 -32.71
CA SER A 274 -11.30 -1.06 -33.51
C SER A 274 -10.29 -1.89 -32.71
N ILE A 275 -10.11 -1.60 -31.43
CA ILE A 275 -9.27 -2.42 -30.53
C ILE A 275 -9.86 -3.84 -30.40
N ILE A 276 -11.17 -3.96 -30.22
CA ILE A 276 -11.85 -5.25 -30.09
C ILE A 276 -11.68 -6.07 -31.37
N PHE A 277 -11.88 -5.47 -32.55
CA PHE A 277 -11.67 -6.14 -33.83
C PHE A 277 -10.22 -6.59 -34.02
N LEU A 278 -9.25 -5.80 -33.56
CA LEU A 278 -7.85 -6.20 -33.62
C LEU A 278 -7.57 -7.45 -32.77
N PHE A 279 -7.95 -7.46 -31.49
CA PHE A 279 -7.71 -8.63 -30.62
C PHE A 279 -8.47 -9.87 -31.10
N SER A 280 -9.70 -9.67 -31.56
CA SER A 280 -10.54 -10.76 -32.02
C SER A 280 -10.04 -11.35 -33.35
N SER A 281 -9.48 -10.53 -34.25
CA SER A 281 -8.81 -11.01 -35.46
C SER A 281 -7.58 -11.86 -35.16
N ILE A 282 -6.81 -11.51 -34.13
CA ILE A 282 -5.64 -12.29 -33.68
C ILE A 282 -6.07 -13.66 -33.17
N ILE A 283 -7.15 -13.73 -32.38
CA ILE A 283 -7.70 -15.00 -31.88
C ILE A 283 -8.13 -15.89 -33.04
N ILE A 284 -8.84 -15.35 -34.04
CA ILE A 284 -9.26 -16.10 -35.22
C ILE A 284 -8.04 -16.60 -36.02
N LEU A 285 -7.02 -15.75 -36.24
CA LEU A 285 -5.79 -16.14 -36.94
C LEU A 285 -5.06 -17.29 -36.23
N ILE A 286 -4.96 -17.22 -34.90
CA ILE A 286 -4.36 -18.28 -34.08
C ILE A 286 -5.18 -19.57 -34.21
N SER A 287 -6.51 -19.48 -34.14
CA SER A 287 -7.40 -20.64 -34.30
C SER A 287 -7.28 -21.28 -35.68
N ILE A 288 -7.15 -20.49 -36.75
CA ILE A 288 -6.92 -20.97 -38.12
C ILE A 288 -5.56 -21.67 -38.21
N PHE A 289 -4.50 -21.06 -37.68
CA PHE A 289 -3.15 -21.63 -37.72
C PHE A 289 -3.08 -22.97 -36.98
N ILE A 290 -3.71 -23.06 -35.80
CA ILE A 290 -3.80 -24.29 -35.02
C ILE A 290 -4.63 -25.35 -35.75
N SER A 291 -5.76 -24.94 -36.35
CA SER A 291 -6.62 -25.85 -37.11
C SER A 291 -5.89 -26.47 -38.30
N LEU A 292 -5.12 -25.67 -39.05
CA LEU A 292 -4.31 -26.14 -40.18
C LEU A 292 -3.17 -27.05 -39.72
N TYR A 293 -2.47 -26.69 -38.64
CA TYR A 293 -1.35 -27.48 -38.13
C TYR A 293 -1.77 -28.84 -37.55
N LEU A 294 -2.95 -28.91 -36.92
CA LEU A 294 -3.50 -30.13 -36.35
C LEU A 294 -4.46 -30.88 -37.29
N LEU A 295 -4.73 -30.32 -38.48
CA LEU A 295 -5.70 -30.83 -39.46
C LEU A 295 -7.08 -31.15 -38.84
N ASN A 296 -7.54 -30.28 -37.94
CA ASN A 296 -8.79 -30.47 -37.21
C ASN A 296 -9.65 -29.21 -37.24
N ILE A 297 -10.86 -29.34 -37.80
CA ILE A 297 -11.81 -28.24 -38.02
C ILE A 297 -12.45 -27.73 -36.73
N PHE A 298 -12.51 -28.55 -35.66
CA PHE A 298 -13.13 -28.15 -34.39
C PHE A 298 -12.44 -26.94 -33.74
N TYR A 299 -11.16 -26.70 -34.02
CA TYR A 299 -10.45 -25.51 -33.55
C TYR A 299 -10.96 -24.19 -34.13
N LEU A 300 -11.60 -24.21 -35.31
CA LEU A 300 -12.29 -23.04 -35.85
C LEU A 300 -13.56 -22.73 -35.06
N ILE A 301 -14.30 -23.76 -34.64
CA ILE A 301 -15.50 -23.61 -33.81
C ILE A 301 -15.11 -23.02 -32.44
N TYR A 302 -14.05 -23.53 -31.81
CA TYR A 302 -13.52 -22.93 -30.58
C TYR A 302 -13.04 -21.49 -30.78
N GLY A 303 -12.45 -21.18 -31.93
CA GLY A 303 -12.07 -19.82 -32.31
C GLY A 303 -13.25 -18.86 -32.44
N LEU A 304 -14.35 -19.30 -33.05
CA LEU A 304 -15.59 -18.53 -33.15
C LEU A 304 -16.26 -18.31 -31.79
N ILE A 305 -16.28 -19.34 -30.94
CA ILE A 305 -16.77 -19.22 -29.56
C ILE A 305 -15.90 -18.23 -28.77
N ALA A 306 -14.57 -18.31 -28.91
CA ALA A 306 -13.64 -17.37 -28.28
C ALA A 306 -13.82 -15.94 -28.80
N PHE A 307 -14.11 -15.76 -30.10
CA PHE A 307 -14.44 -14.46 -30.68
C PHE A 307 -15.68 -13.84 -30.02
N LEU A 308 -16.77 -14.61 -29.92
CA LEU A 308 -18.01 -14.15 -29.28
C LEU A 308 -17.83 -13.90 -27.78
N SER A 309 -17.00 -14.69 -27.10
CA SER A 309 -16.74 -14.52 -25.67
C SER A 309 -15.99 -13.23 -25.36
N VAL A 310 -15.12 -12.74 -26.24
CA VAL A 310 -14.43 -11.44 -26.05
C VAL A 310 -15.42 -10.28 -25.95
N LEU A 311 -16.48 -10.29 -26.76
CA LEU A 311 -17.55 -9.29 -26.67
C LEU A 311 -18.31 -9.41 -25.35
N GLY A 312 -18.64 -10.63 -24.93
CA GLY A 312 -19.32 -10.88 -23.66
C GLY A 312 -18.50 -10.46 -22.44
N VAL A 313 -17.21 -10.81 -22.41
CA VAL A 313 -16.26 -10.44 -21.34
C VAL A 313 -16.14 -8.92 -21.23
N LEU A 314 -16.18 -8.19 -22.34
CA LEU A 314 -16.09 -6.75 -22.34
C LEU A 314 -17.32 -6.08 -21.73
N VAL A 315 -18.54 -6.55 -22.07
CA VAL A 315 -19.78 -6.05 -21.44
C VAL A 315 -19.76 -6.32 -19.92
N LEU A 316 -19.35 -7.52 -19.52
CA LEU A 316 -19.19 -7.87 -18.11
C LEU A 316 -18.14 -7.00 -17.42
N TYR A 317 -17.02 -6.73 -18.10
CA TYR A 317 -15.97 -5.85 -17.58
C TYR A 317 -16.47 -4.43 -17.37
N PHE A 318 -17.22 -3.86 -18.32
CA PHE A 318 -17.78 -2.52 -18.16
C PHE A 318 -18.79 -2.46 -17.01
N ASN A 319 -19.67 -3.46 -16.89
CA ASN A 319 -20.62 -3.51 -15.77
C ASN A 319 -19.91 -3.62 -14.42
N TYR A 320 -18.92 -4.51 -14.32
CA TYR A 320 -18.09 -4.63 -13.12
C TYR A 320 -17.34 -3.31 -12.82
N LYS A 321 -16.81 -2.66 -13.85
CA LYS A 321 -16.09 -1.38 -13.67
C LYS A 321 -17.01 -0.28 -13.17
N LYS A 322 -18.22 -0.16 -13.73
CA LYS A 322 -19.23 0.80 -13.27
C LYS A 322 -19.58 0.54 -11.80
N GLN A 323 -19.88 -0.71 -11.45
CA GLN A 323 -20.17 -1.09 -10.07
C GLN A 323 -19.02 -0.73 -9.12
N SER A 324 -17.78 -1.02 -9.49
CA SER A 324 -16.62 -0.67 -8.67
C SER A 324 -16.45 0.83 -8.44
N ILE A 325 -16.88 1.66 -9.40
CA ILE A 325 -16.87 3.12 -9.29
C ILE A 325 -17.96 3.57 -8.31
N VAL A 326 -19.16 3.03 -8.43
CA VAL A 326 -20.27 3.31 -7.50
C VAL A 326 -19.92 2.94 -6.07
N GLU A 327 -19.35 1.74 -5.87
CA GLU A 327 -18.92 1.27 -4.55
C GLU A 327 -17.83 2.16 -3.95
N ASP A 328 -16.87 2.64 -4.74
CA ASP A 328 -15.82 3.55 -4.29
C ASP A 328 -16.40 4.92 -3.88
N ILE A 329 -17.29 5.47 -4.71
CA ILE A 329 -17.99 6.73 -4.42
C ILE A 329 -18.79 6.60 -3.12
N ASN A 330 -19.65 5.60 -3.00
CA ASN A 330 -20.53 5.42 -1.84
C ASN A 330 -19.73 5.17 -0.55
N ARG A 331 -18.63 4.40 -0.63
CA ARG A 331 -17.77 4.13 0.53
C ARG A 331 -17.08 5.39 1.04
N ASN A 332 -16.65 6.27 0.13
CA ASN A 332 -15.89 7.47 0.48
C ASN A 332 -16.80 8.68 0.82
N LEU A 333 -18.06 8.67 0.35
CA LEU A 333 -19.01 9.77 0.47
C LEU A 333 -19.22 10.25 1.92
N PRO A 334 -19.48 9.38 2.93
CA PRO A 334 -19.69 9.84 4.31
C PRO A 334 -18.47 10.59 4.87
N PHE A 335 -17.26 10.13 4.57
CA PHE A 335 -16.02 10.75 5.04
C PHE A 335 -15.76 12.10 4.38
N ALA A 336 -16.06 12.21 3.08
CA ALA A 336 -15.95 13.47 2.38
C ALA A 336 -16.94 14.50 2.93
N ILE A 337 -18.18 14.09 3.23
CA ILE A 337 -19.21 14.98 3.79
C ILE A 337 -18.81 15.48 5.18
N ILE A 338 -18.23 14.63 6.04
CA ILE A 338 -17.68 15.07 7.34
C ILE A 338 -16.59 16.12 7.15
N HIS A 339 -15.72 15.93 6.16
CA HIS A 339 -14.68 16.90 5.83
C HIS A 339 -15.28 18.20 5.27
N MET A 340 -16.33 18.12 4.44
CA MET A 340 -17.05 19.32 3.99
C MET A 340 -17.71 20.04 5.16
N ALA A 341 -18.32 19.31 6.11
CA ALA A 341 -18.97 19.87 7.28
C ALA A 341 -17.97 20.61 8.18
N SER A 342 -16.78 20.03 8.42
CA SER A 342 -15.75 20.70 9.23
C SER A 342 -15.18 21.95 8.55
N LEU A 343 -15.02 21.94 7.23
CA LEU A 343 -14.60 23.11 6.47
C LEU A 343 -15.68 24.20 6.45
N ALA A 344 -16.96 23.81 6.33
CA ALA A 344 -18.07 24.75 6.36
C ALA A 344 -18.28 25.36 7.75
N ASP A 345 -18.06 24.59 8.82
CA ASP A 345 -18.06 25.07 10.21
C ASP A 345 -16.92 26.07 10.46
N ALA A 346 -15.76 25.85 9.82
CA ALA A 346 -14.67 26.82 9.79
C ALA A 346 -14.94 28.08 8.93
N GLY A 347 -16.14 28.20 8.35
CA GLY A 347 -16.56 29.37 7.56
C GLY A 347 -16.04 29.40 6.13
N ILE A 348 -15.54 28.28 5.60
CA ILE A 348 -15.04 28.21 4.22
C ILE A 348 -16.22 28.18 3.25
N GLU A 349 -16.14 28.96 2.17
CA GLU A 349 -17.19 29.01 1.14
C GLU A 349 -17.31 27.66 0.39
N ILE A 350 -18.53 27.26 0.05
CA ILE A 350 -18.85 25.97 -0.58
C ILE A 350 -18.04 25.72 -1.87
N LYS A 351 -17.77 26.76 -2.66
CA LYS A 351 -16.95 26.67 -3.87
C LYS A 351 -15.53 26.15 -3.56
N TYR A 352 -14.91 26.63 -2.49
CA TYR A 352 -13.59 26.18 -2.06
C TYR A 352 -13.63 24.81 -1.39
N ILE A 353 -14.71 24.48 -0.68
CA ILE A 353 -14.91 23.15 -0.12
C ILE A 353 -14.95 22.10 -1.24
N ILE A 354 -15.74 22.33 -2.30
CA ILE A 354 -15.81 21.45 -3.48
C ILE A 354 -14.44 21.28 -4.11
N LYS A 355 -13.65 22.36 -4.21
CA LYS A 355 -12.26 22.31 -4.68
C LYS A 355 -11.39 21.39 -3.82
N ILE A 356 -11.40 21.58 -2.50
CA ILE A 356 -10.57 20.80 -1.57
C ILE A 356 -10.89 19.31 -1.66
N ILE A 357 -12.17 18.95 -1.71
CA ILE A 357 -12.58 17.55 -1.88
C ILE A 357 -12.17 17.02 -3.26
N GLY A 358 -12.30 17.84 -4.32
CA GLY A 358 -11.87 17.47 -5.67
C GLY A 358 -10.35 17.28 -5.83
N GLU A 359 -9.54 17.96 -5.02
CA GLU A 359 -8.08 17.85 -5.00
C GLU A 359 -7.56 16.74 -4.06
N THR A 360 -8.40 16.23 -3.16
CA THR A 360 -8.01 15.19 -2.20
C THR A 360 -8.03 13.81 -2.86
N GLU A 361 -6.86 13.30 -3.27
CA GLU A 361 -6.73 12.01 -3.99
C GLU A 361 -7.24 10.80 -3.18
N GLU A 362 -7.30 10.89 -1.85
CA GLU A 362 -7.71 9.80 -0.95
C GLU A 362 -9.17 9.34 -1.16
N TYR A 363 -10.05 10.20 -1.69
CA TYR A 363 -11.45 9.83 -1.98
C TYR A 363 -11.66 9.18 -3.36
N GLY A 364 -10.60 8.89 -4.11
CA GLY A 364 -10.67 8.05 -5.30
C GLY A 364 -11.55 8.62 -6.42
N TYR A 365 -12.60 7.89 -6.82
CA TYR A 365 -13.55 8.35 -7.85
C TYR A 365 -14.46 9.48 -7.38
N LEU A 366 -14.70 9.59 -6.07
CA LEU A 366 -15.49 10.69 -5.51
C LEU A 366 -14.81 12.04 -5.77
N SER A 367 -13.51 12.14 -5.55
CA SER A 367 -12.74 13.37 -5.82
C SER A 367 -12.86 13.78 -7.29
N LYS A 368 -12.96 12.81 -8.21
CA LYS A 368 -13.14 13.10 -9.63
C LYS A 368 -14.52 13.71 -9.92
N GLU A 369 -15.58 13.24 -9.28
CA GLU A 369 -16.92 13.86 -9.42
C GLU A 369 -16.91 15.30 -8.86
N PHE A 370 -16.31 15.52 -7.68
CA PHE A 370 -16.18 16.87 -7.11
C PHE A 370 -15.29 17.79 -7.95
N LYS A 371 -14.23 17.25 -8.55
CA LYS A 371 -13.38 17.99 -9.48
C LYS A 371 -14.14 18.41 -10.73
N LYS A 372 -15.00 17.55 -11.31
CA LYS A 372 -15.87 17.94 -12.43
C LYS A 372 -16.78 19.12 -12.05
N ILE A 373 -17.35 19.13 -10.84
CA ILE A 373 -18.16 20.24 -10.34
C ILE A 373 -17.32 21.52 -10.29
N TYR A 374 -16.13 21.45 -9.69
CA TYR A 374 -15.24 22.62 -9.57
C TYR A 374 -14.77 23.15 -10.93
N ASP A 375 -14.42 22.26 -11.86
CA ASP A 375 -13.96 22.62 -13.19
C ASP A 375 -15.08 23.33 -13.98
N ARG A 376 -16.33 22.88 -13.87
CA ARG A 376 -17.51 23.56 -14.45
C ARG A 376 -17.73 24.95 -13.87
N ILE A 377 -17.63 25.10 -12.54
CA ILE A 377 -17.72 26.41 -11.89
C ILE A 377 -16.61 27.35 -12.38
N ASN A 378 -15.39 26.84 -12.56
CA ASN A 378 -14.27 27.63 -13.09
C ASN A 378 -14.45 28.02 -14.56
N LEU A 379 -15.17 27.21 -15.34
CA LEU A 379 -15.55 27.52 -16.73
C LEU A 379 -16.67 28.57 -16.82
N GLY A 380 -17.23 29.00 -15.68
CA GLY A 380 -18.27 30.03 -15.61
C GLY A 380 -19.69 29.49 -15.50
N GLU A 381 -19.88 28.17 -15.36
CA GLU A 381 -21.20 27.61 -15.01
C GLU A 381 -21.58 28.03 -13.58
N GLY A 382 -22.88 28.32 -13.35
CA GLY A 382 -23.38 28.62 -12.02
C GLY A 382 -23.22 27.42 -11.08
N LEU A 383 -23.11 27.67 -9.77
CA LEU A 383 -22.90 26.62 -8.76
C LEU A 383 -24.02 25.57 -8.80
N VAL A 384 -25.27 26.02 -8.89
CA VAL A 384 -26.45 25.15 -8.91
C VAL A 384 -26.50 24.32 -10.20
N GLU A 385 -26.23 24.93 -11.35
CA GLU A 385 -26.18 24.28 -12.65
C GLU A 385 -25.05 23.24 -12.72
N SER A 386 -23.89 23.58 -12.17
CA SER A 386 -22.72 22.68 -12.10
C SER A 386 -23.00 21.45 -11.23
N LEU A 387 -23.60 21.66 -10.04
CA LEU A 387 -24.02 20.58 -9.15
C LEU A 387 -25.07 19.69 -9.81
N ARG A 388 -26.08 20.30 -10.44
CA ARG A 388 -27.17 19.56 -11.10
C ARG A 388 -26.65 18.72 -12.26
N SER A 389 -25.76 19.29 -13.08
CA SER A 389 -25.14 18.57 -14.19
C SER A 389 -24.37 17.32 -13.74
N VAL A 390 -23.70 17.37 -12.59
CA VAL A 390 -22.99 16.21 -12.03
C VAL A 390 -23.93 15.25 -11.31
N ALA A 391 -24.99 15.75 -10.67
CA ALA A 391 -26.04 14.92 -10.08
C ALA A 391 -26.81 14.09 -11.14
N ASP A 392 -26.99 14.65 -12.33
CA ASP A 392 -27.62 13.95 -13.46
C ASP A 392 -26.67 12.95 -14.15
N ASP A 393 -25.36 13.23 -14.15
CA ASP A 393 -24.33 12.40 -14.78
C ASP A 393 -23.78 11.27 -13.88
N THR A 394 -23.96 11.33 -12.56
CA THR A 394 -23.37 10.36 -11.62
C THR A 394 -24.07 8.99 -11.65
N LEU A 395 -23.26 7.94 -11.57
CA LEU A 395 -23.74 6.56 -11.42
C LEU A 395 -24.21 6.22 -10.00
N SER A 396 -23.74 6.98 -9.00
CA SER A 396 -24.05 6.74 -7.60
C SER A 396 -25.34 7.45 -7.21
N LYS A 397 -26.32 6.66 -6.75
CA LYS A 397 -27.56 7.19 -6.20
C LYS A 397 -27.33 8.01 -4.93
N ASP A 398 -26.49 7.53 -4.01
CA ASP A 398 -26.22 8.24 -2.75
C ASP A 398 -25.55 9.61 -3.00
N LEU A 399 -24.62 9.69 -3.97
CA LEU A 399 -24.03 10.97 -4.37
C LEU A 399 -25.05 11.87 -5.05
N LYS A 400 -25.92 11.32 -5.91
CA LYS A 400 -27.00 12.08 -6.54
C LYS A 400 -27.93 12.70 -5.50
N ASP A 401 -28.41 11.89 -4.56
CA ASP A 401 -29.32 12.32 -3.49
C ASP A 401 -28.65 13.43 -2.64
N PHE A 402 -27.36 13.28 -2.29
CA PHE A 402 -26.60 14.32 -1.59
C PHE A 402 -26.52 15.63 -2.37
N LEU A 403 -26.16 15.57 -3.67
CA LEU A 403 -26.03 16.76 -4.51
C LEU A 403 -27.37 17.45 -4.72
N GLU A 404 -28.47 16.70 -4.89
CA GLU A 404 -29.82 17.25 -4.99
C GLU A 404 -30.24 17.96 -3.70
N GLU A 405 -29.99 17.37 -2.53
CA GLU A 405 -30.27 18.01 -1.24
C GLU A 405 -29.41 19.27 -1.02
N LEU A 406 -28.15 19.25 -1.46
CA LEU A 406 -27.26 20.41 -1.42
C LEU A 406 -27.78 21.53 -2.33
N ILE A 407 -28.22 21.21 -3.55
CA ILE A 407 -28.86 22.16 -4.48
C ILE A 407 -30.09 22.78 -3.83
N LEU A 408 -30.99 21.95 -3.26
CA LEU A 408 -32.20 22.43 -2.59
C LEU A 408 -31.83 23.38 -1.45
N THR A 409 -30.84 23.04 -0.63
CA THR A 409 -30.31 23.88 0.46
C THR A 409 -29.84 25.23 -0.07
N ILE A 410 -29.03 25.26 -1.12
CA ILE A 410 -28.54 26.49 -1.75
C ILE A 410 -29.70 27.34 -2.29
N THR A 411 -30.63 26.74 -3.05
CA THR A 411 -31.77 27.46 -3.64
C THR A 411 -32.76 28.00 -2.61
N SER A 412 -32.90 27.30 -1.48
CA SER A 412 -33.76 27.70 -0.36
C SER A 412 -33.14 28.80 0.53
N GLY A 413 -31.87 29.15 0.32
CA GLY A 413 -31.15 30.10 1.17
C GLY A 413 -30.83 29.56 2.57
N ARG A 414 -30.94 28.25 2.78
CA ARG A 414 -30.55 27.61 4.05
C ARG A 414 -29.03 27.69 4.26
N LYS A 415 -28.60 27.78 5.52
CA LYS A 415 -27.18 27.78 5.86
C LYS A 415 -26.55 26.42 5.50
N ILE A 416 -25.58 26.47 4.59
CA ILE A 416 -24.90 25.28 4.06
C ILE A 416 -24.12 24.55 5.17
N SER A 417 -23.53 25.27 6.12
CA SER A 417 -22.82 24.68 7.25
C SER A 417 -23.73 23.80 8.12
N GLU A 418 -24.90 24.32 8.51
CA GLU A 418 -25.90 23.57 9.29
C GLU A 418 -26.38 22.33 8.53
N PHE A 419 -26.63 22.45 7.21
CA PHE A 419 -26.99 21.31 6.37
C PHE A 419 -25.89 20.24 6.33
N LEU A 420 -24.64 20.61 6.04
CA LEU A 420 -23.53 19.66 5.94
C LEU A 420 -23.26 18.95 7.27
N ILE A 421 -23.36 19.66 8.40
CA ILE A 421 -23.21 19.06 9.72
C ILE A 421 -24.30 18.01 9.96
N LEU A 422 -25.58 18.37 9.75
CA LEU A 422 -26.70 17.45 9.94
C LEU A 422 -26.62 16.24 9.01
N TYR A 423 -26.34 16.46 7.73
CA TYR A 423 -26.20 15.39 6.74
C TYR A 423 -25.02 14.47 7.08
N SER A 424 -23.88 15.01 7.54
CA SER A 424 -22.72 14.21 7.97
C SER A 424 -23.06 13.28 9.13
N GLN A 425 -23.84 13.76 10.11
CA GLN A 425 -24.28 12.96 11.25
C GLN A 425 -25.22 11.83 10.80
N GLN A 426 -26.19 12.16 9.95
CA GLN A 426 -27.13 11.19 9.39
C GLN A 426 -26.41 10.09 8.61
N GLU A 427 -25.48 10.46 7.72
CA GLU A 427 -24.73 9.49 6.93
C GLU A 427 -23.78 8.64 7.78
N MET A 428 -23.18 9.21 8.84
CA MET A 428 -22.40 8.40 9.78
C MET A 428 -23.26 7.41 10.57
N ILE A 429 -24.49 7.76 10.94
CA ILE A 429 -25.43 6.82 11.57
C ILE A 429 -25.79 5.71 10.58
N ARG A 430 -26.08 6.05 9.31
CA ARG A 430 -26.36 5.09 8.23
C ARG A 430 -25.17 4.14 8.01
N TYR A 431 -23.98 4.70 7.87
CA TYR A 431 -22.73 3.97 7.65
C TYR A 431 -22.40 3.03 8.81
N ASN A 432 -22.50 3.51 10.06
CA ASN A 432 -22.30 2.67 11.24
C ASN A 432 -23.33 1.54 11.33
N SER A 433 -24.58 1.80 10.94
CA SER A 433 -25.63 0.78 10.90
C SER A 433 -25.36 -0.26 9.82
N PHE A 434 -24.87 0.15 8.65
CA PHE A 434 -24.39 -0.75 7.59
C PHE A 434 -23.24 -1.61 8.10
N LEU A 435 -22.21 -1.02 8.73
CA LEU A 435 -21.10 -1.78 9.31
C LEU A 435 -21.55 -2.78 10.38
N LYS A 436 -22.55 -2.42 11.21
CA LYS A 436 -23.13 -3.35 12.19
C LYS A 436 -23.80 -4.54 11.50
N LYS A 437 -24.59 -4.31 10.44
CA LYS A 437 -25.22 -5.37 9.64
C LYS A 437 -24.17 -6.28 9.01
N VAL A 438 -23.14 -5.71 8.37
CA VAL A 438 -22.04 -6.47 7.77
C VAL A 438 -21.33 -7.32 8.84
N ASN A 439 -20.99 -6.73 9.98
CA ASN A 439 -20.36 -7.48 11.08
C ASN A 439 -21.26 -8.58 11.64
N GLN A 440 -22.58 -8.36 11.70
CA GLN A 440 -23.54 -9.37 12.14
C GLN A 440 -23.60 -10.53 11.15
N VAL A 441 -23.66 -10.24 9.84
CA VAL A 441 -23.59 -11.28 8.79
C VAL A 441 -22.28 -12.06 8.91
N MET A 442 -21.13 -11.38 9.00
CA MET A 442 -19.82 -12.03 9.16
C MET A 442 -19.75 -12.89 10.43
N LYS A 443 -20.35 -12.43 11.53
CA LYS A 443 -20.45 -13.21 12.76
C LYS A 443 -21.29 -14.47 12.56
N THR A 444 -22.49 -14.34 11.98
CA THR A 444 -23.34 -15.50 11.66
C THR A 444 -22.60 -16.50 10.77
N PHE A 445 -21.84 -16.03 9.78
CA PHE A 445 -21.00 -16.89 8.95
C PHE A 445 -19.88 -17.57 9.73
N SER A 446 -19.18 -16.85 10.60
CA SER A 446 -18.16 -17.43 11.47
C SER A 446 -18.76 -18.50 12.39
N ASP A 447 -19.94 -18.26 12.95
CA ASP A 447 -20.61 -19.21 13.84
C ASP A 447 -21.07 -20.46 13.06
N LEU A 448 -21.58 -20.30 11.83
CA LEU A 448 -21.89 -21.40 10.93
C LEU A 448 -20.65 -22.20 10.52
N TYR A 449 -19.54 -21.53 10.22
CA TYR A 449 -18.28 -22.21 9.89
C TYR A 449 -17.77 -23.04 11.07
N VAL A 450 -17.72 -22.45 12.26
CA VAL A 450 -17.29 -23.17 13.47
C VAL A 450 -18.25 -24.33 13.76
N GLY A 451 -19.56 -24.11 13.71
CA GLY A 451 -20.55 -25.15 13.98
C GLY A 451 -20.51 -26.30 12.96
N MET A 452 -20.61 -25.99 11.67
CA MET A 452 -20.78 -27.01 10.63
C MET A 452 -19.47 -27.61 10.12
N VAL A 453 -18.41 -26.81 10.01
CA VAL A 453 -17.15 -27.26 9.37
C VAL A 453 -16.15 -27.75 10.40
N LEU A 454 -16.13 -27.19 11.61
CA LEU A 454 -15.23 -27.63 12.68
C LEU A 454 -15.91 -28.62 13.63
N THR A 455 -17.01 -28.19 14.27
CA THR A 455 -17.61 -28.94 15.38
C THR A 455 -18.28 -30.23 14.92
N ILE A 456 -19.08 -30.22 13.84
CA ILE A 456 -19.76 -31.44 13.35
C ILE A 456 -18.74 -32.53 12.94
N PRO A 457 -17.73 -32.26 12.09
CA PRO A 457 -16.75 -33.28 11.73
C PRO A 457 -15.91 -33.73 12.93
N MET A 458 -15.57 -32.83 13.84
CA MET A 458 -14.85 -33.18 15.07
C MET A 458 -15.66 -34.17 15.94
N ILE A 459 -16.96 -33.94 16.12
CA ILE A 459 -17.85 -34.85 16.86
C ILE A 459 -17.95 -36.19 16.12
N ILE A 460 -18.17 -36.18 14.80
CA ILE A 460 -18.28 -37.41 13.99
C ILE A 460 -17.00 -38.24 14.09
N ILE A 461 -15.82 -37.60 13.98
CA ILE A 461 -14.54 -38.29 14.10
C ILE A 461 -14.34 -38.81 15.52
N SER A 462 -14.60 -37.99 16.55
CA SER A 462 -14.43 -38.40 17.95
C SER A 462 -15.33 -39.60 18.30
N VAL A 463 -16.62 -39.51 17.99
CA VAL A 463 -17.58 -40.60 18.23
C VAL A 463 -17.24 -41.81 17.37
N GLY A 464 -16.86 -41.60 16.10
CA GLY A 464 -16.46 -42.68 15.20
C GLY A 464 -15.24 -43.45 15.68
N VAL A 465 -14.24 -42.77 16.25
CA VAL A 465 -13.07 -43.39 16.87
C VAL A 465 -13.43 -44.13 18.15
N MET A 466 -14.32 -43.58 18.99
CA MET A 466 -14.82 -44.30 20.18
C MET A 466 -15.64 -45.54 19.81
N LEU A 467 -16.42 -45.49 18.73
CA LEU A 467 -17.17 -46.65 18.24
C LEU A 467 -16.26 -47.70 17.60
N LEU A 468 -15.18 -47.28 16.94
CA LEU A 468 -14.16 -48.18 16.39
C LEU A 468 -13.57 -49.09 17.48
N SER A 469 -13.19 -48.52 18.63
CA SER A 469 -12.60 -49.30 19.72
C SER A 469 -13.55 -50.33 20.31
N ILE A 470 -14.86 -50.07 20.29
CA ILE A 470 -15.89 -50.98 20.82
C ILE A 470 -16.30 -52.02 19.77
N LEU A 471 -16.58 -51.57 18.53
CA LEU A 471 -17.21 -52.40 17.49
C LEU A 471 -16.23 -53.26 16.70
N GLN A 472 -14.96 -52.87 16.56
CA GLN A 472 -13.95 -53.77 15.96
C GLN A 472 -13.79 -55.06 16.77
N GLN A 473 -13.94 -54.96 18.10
CA GLN A 473 -13.80 -56.09 18.99
C GLN A 473 -15.01 -57.05 18.94
N THR A 474 -16.16 -56.62 18.41
CA THR A 474 -17.42 -57.38 18.44
C THR A 474 -17.93 -57.81 17.06
N TYR A 475 -17.81 -56.99 16.01
CA TYR A 475 -18.50 -57.22 14.73
C TYR A 475 -17.60 -57.24 13.48
N ASN A 476 -16.28 -57.06 13.62
CA ASN A 476 -15.30 -57.10 12.52
C ASN A 476 -15.65 -56.18 11.31
N ILE A 477 -16.35 -55.07 11.57
CA ILE A 477 -16.74 -54.07 10.55
C ILE A 477 -15.59 -53.09 10.35
N ASN A 478 -15.19 -52.85 9.09
CA ASN A 478 -14.10 -51.94 8.75
C ASN A 478 -14.56 -50.46 8.73
N ILE A 479 -14.83 -49.91 9.92
CA ILE A 479 -15.28 -48.52 10.12
C ILE A 479 -14.16 -47.50 9.75
N GLN A 480 -12.90 -47.95 9.70
CA GLN A 480 -11.76 -47.13 9.32
C GLN A 480 -11.88 -46.55 7.91
N GLY A 481 -12.33 -47.35 6.92
CA GLY A 481 -12.52 -46.88 5.55
C GLY A 481 -13.59 -45.78 5.41
N ILE A 482 -14.63 -45.82 6.25
CA ILE A 482 -15.69 -44.80 6.27
C ILE A 482 -15.14 -43.46 6.81
N LEU A 483 -14.35 -43.49 7.87
CA LEU A 483 -13.73 -42.29 8.45
C LEU A 483 -12.69 -41.68 7.52
N GLU A 484 -11.92 -42.49 6.81
CA GLU A 484 -10.96 -42.02 5.80
C GLU A 484 -11.68 -41.29 4.66
N ILE A 485 -12.78 -41.83 4.15
CA ILE A 485 -13.58 -41.16 3.10
C ILE A 485 -14.16 -39.83 3.60
N ILE A 486 -14.73 -39.79 4.81
CA ILE A 486 -15.27 -38.55 5.38
C ILE A 486 -14.17 -37.50 5.56
N THR A 487 -12.97 -37.90 5.97
CA THR A 487 -11.87 -36.97 6.25
C THR A 487 -11.18 -36.48 4.97
N TYR A 488 -10.90 -37.37 4.02
CA TYR A 488 -10.18 -37.03 2.80
C TYR A 488 -11.06 -36.51 1.67
N VAL A 489 -12.37 -36.80 1.67
CA VAL A 489 -13.31 -36.37 0.62
C VAL A 489 -14.39 -35.45 1.19
N GLY A 490 -15.04 -35.85 2.29
CA GLY A 490 -16.16 -35.09 2.87
C GLY A 490 -15.76 -33.70 3.39
N LEU A 491 -14.73 -33.64 4.24
CA LEU A 491 -14.23 -32.39 4.83
C LEU A 491 -13.76 -31.38 3.77
N PRO A 492 -12.93 -31.78 2.76
CA PRO A 492 -12.57 -30.87 1.67
C PRO A 492 -13.77 -30.41 0.84
N ALA A 493 -14.72 -31.30 0.54
CA ALA A 493 -15.92 -30.93 -0.23
C ALA A 493 -16.78 -29.90 0.52
N ILE A 494 -16.99 -30.07 1.83
CA ILE A 494 -17.71 -29.11 2.68
C ILE A 494 -16.96 -27.77 2.73
N ASN A 495 -15.64 -27.77 2.88
CA ASN A 495 -14.84 -26.54 2.87
C ASN A 495 -14.93 -25.80 1.54
N ILE A 496 -14.85 -26.51 0.40
CA ILE A 496 -15.01 -25.92 -0.93
C ILE A 496 -16.42 -25.32 -1.07
N GLY A 497 -17.46 -26.05 -0.66
CA GLY A 497 -18.83 -25.55 -0.66
C GLY A 497 -18.99 -24.27 0.17
N PHE A 498 -18.36 -24.23 1.35
CA PHE A 498 -18.40 -23.07 2.23
C PHE A 498 -17.67 -21.86 1.64
N ILE A 499 -16.52 -22.07 0.99
CA ILE A 499 -15.78 -20.99 0.30
C ILE A 499 -16.63 -20.40 -0.83
N ILE A 500 -17.34 -21.22 -1.60
CA ILE A 500 -18.21 -20.77 -2.69
C ILE A 500 -19.39 -19.94 -2.14
N LEU A 501 -20.01 -20.41 -1.06
CA LEU A 501 -21.09 -19.69 -0.39
C LEU A 501 -20.59 -18.33 0.15
N PHE A 502 -19.41 -18.31 0.77
CA PHE A 502 -18.80 -17.11 1.33
C PHE A 502 -18.47 -16.07 0.25
N ASP A 503 -17.94 -16.48 -0.91
CA ASP A 503 -17.66 -15.56 -2.03
C ASP A 503 -18.94 -14.96 -2.64
N LYS A 504 -20.06 -15.67 -2.62
CA LYS A 504 -21.34 -15.11 -3.09
C LYS A 504 -21.86 -14.03 -2.15
N LEU A 505 -21.71 -14.21 -0.84
CA LEU A 505 -22.27 -13.32 0.17
C LEU A 505 -21.39 -12.14 0.55
N THR A 506 -20.10 -12.19 0.21
CA THR A 506 -19.21 -11.02 0.31
C THR A 506 -19.39 -10.05 -0.87
N LYS A 507 -20.13 -10.44 -1.91
CA LYS A 507 -20.42 -9.61 -3.10
C LYS A 507 -21.77 -8.90 -3.04
N GLU A 508 -22.70 -9.37 -2.22
CA GLU A 508 -23.94 -8.67 -1.85
C GLU A 508 -23.71 -7.81 -0.61
#